data_AF-A0AAJ5UY89-F1
#
_entry.id   AF-A0AAJ5UY89-F1
#
_cell.length_a   1.000
_cell.length_b   1.000
_cell.length_c   1.000
_cell.angle_alpha   90.00
_cell.angle_beta   90.00
_cell.angle_gamma   90.00
#
_symmetry.space_group_name_H-M   'P 1'
#
loop_
_entity.id
_entity.type
_entity.pdbx_description
1 polymer ?
#
loop_
_entity_poly.entity_id
_entity_poly.type
_entity_poly.pdbx_seq_one_letter_code
_entity_poly.pdbx_strand_id
1 'polypeptide(L)'
;MKGLLAIGEGIFFFYVLICLLVLNMIHFGNILFVDMPYEEPMTVTSSSPTAFLFLFGLGGVCFLYIRYFLGRSGYRRLKIVLWGSLLAFNTFGSGFSLLMSYGLMLNDREAIYLILATIMSLVLTIQAIMKYYEWK
;
A
#
# COMPACT_ATOMS: atom_id res chain seq x y z
N MET A 1 27.92 9.77 4.79
CA MET A 1 26.55 10.19 4.40
C MET A 1 25.81 9.21 3.49
N LYS A 2 26.41 8.64 2.42
CA LYS A 2 25.71 7.71 1.51
C LYS A 2 25.14 6.44 2.20
N GLY A 3 25.84 5.89 3.20
CA GLY A 3 25.39 4.72 3.96
C GLY A 3 24.15 4.99 4.82
N LEU A 4 24.12 6.11 5.54
CA LEU A 4 22.96 6.52 6.34
C LEU A 4 21.70 6.72 5.50
N LEU A 5 21.84 7.30 4.30
CA LEU A 5 20.73 7.46 3.36
C LEU A 5 20.19 6.10 2.90
N ALA A 6 21.07 5.14 2.58
CA ALA A 6 20.66 3.81 2.17
C ALA A 6 19.94 3.03 3.28
N ILE A 7 20.39 3.17 4.53
CA ILE A 7 19.73 2.59 5.70
C ILE A 7 18.35 3.22 5.89
N GLY A 8 18.24 4.55 5.82
CA GLY A 8 16.97 5.27 5.93
C GLY A 8 15.97 4.87 4.85
N GLU A 9 16.41 4.72 3.61
CA GLU A 9 15.57 4.20 2.51
C GLU A 9 15.09 2.76 2.78
N GLY A 10 15.96 1.91 3.32
CA GLY A 10 15.60 0.54 3.69
C GLY A 10 14.55 0.50 4.81
N ILE A 11 14.73 1.32 5.85
CA ILE A 11 13.75 1.46 6.94
C ILE A 11 12.42 1.96 6.40
N PHE A 12 12.43 2.97 5.51
CA PHE A 12 11.22 3.50 4.90
C PHE A 12 10.49 2.46 4.05
N PHE A 13 11.22 1.71 3.21
CA PHE A 13 10.65 0.61 2.44
C PHE A 13 10.02 -0.46 3.35
N PHE A 14 10.72 -0.86 4.40
CA PHE A 14 10.23 -1.87 5.33
C PHE A 14 9.00 -1.41 6.11
N TYR A 15 8.95 -0.13 6.48
CA TYR A 15 7.78 0.48 7.09
C TYR A 15 6.56 0.40 6.17
N VAL A 16 6.70 0.81 4.90
CA VAL A 16 5.61 0.71 3.92
C VAL A 16 5.19 -0.75 3.71
N LEU A 17 6.14 -1.68 3.61
CA LEU A 17 5.87 -3.11 3.49
C LEU A 17 4.98 -3.61 4.63
N ILE A 18 5.32 -3.30 5.88
CA ILE A 18 4.52 -3.71 7.05
C ILE A 18 3.12 -3.09 6.96
N CYS A 19 3.01 -1.79 6.67
CA CYS A 19 1.71 -1.13 6.60
C CYS A 19 0.77 -1.79 5.57
N LEU A 20 1.27 -2.08 4.37
CA LEU A 20 0.48 -2.73 3.32
C LEU A 20 0.16 -4.19 3.67
N LEU A 21 1.10 -4.91 4.29
CA LEU A 21 0.87 -6.29 4.72
C LEU A 21 -0.21 -6.37 5.80
N VAL A 22 -0.16 -5.51 6.81
CA VAL A 22 -1.18 -5.43 7.88
C VAL A 22 -2.55 -5.10 7.28
N LEU A 23 -2.61 -4.12 6.36
CA LEU A 23 -3.85 -3.75 5.67
C LEU A 23 -4.45 -4.98 4.96
N ASN A 24 -3.66 -5.66 4.13
CA ASN A 24 -4.15 -6.85 3.42
C ASN A 24 -4.57 -7.96 4.39
N MET A 25 -3.79 -8.25 5.43
CA MET A 25 -4.10 -9.30 6.42
C MET A 25 -5.43 -9.03 7.13
N ILE A 26 -5.72 -7.79 7.51
CA ILE A 26 -6.98 -7.41 8.15
C ILE A 26 -8.16 -7.63 7.19
N HIS A 27 -8.06 -7.15 5.95
CA HIS A 27 -9.15 -7.29 4.98
C HIS A 27 -9.36 -8.73 4.51
N PHE A 28 -8.29 -9.50 4.30
CA PHE A 28 -8.39 -10.94 4.03
C PHE A 28 -8.96 -11.70 5.22
N GLY A 29 -8.54 -11.36 6.44
CA GLY A 29 -9.12 -11.91 7.66
C GLY A 29 -10.63 -11.67 7.71
N ASN A 30 -11.06 -10.42 7.51
CA ASN A 30 -12.49 -10.09 7.50
C ASN A 30 -13.27 -10.91 6.46
N ILE A 31 -12.72 -11.15 5.27
CA ILE A 31 -13.37 -11.99 4.27
C ILE A 31 -13.56 -13.43 4.75
N LEU A 32 -12.61 -13.98 5.52
CA LEU A 32 -12.67 -15.35 6.03
C LEU A 32 -13.54 -15.49 7.28
N PHE A 33 -13.58 -14.47 8.13
CA PHE A 33 -14.13 -14.56 9.49
C PHE A 33 -15.54 -13.94 9.65
N VAL A 34 -15.92 -12.96 8.81
CA VAL A 34 -17.19 -12.20 8.98
C VAL A 34 -18.45 -13.04 8.68
N ASP A 35 -18.34 -14.22 8.08
CA ASP A 35 -19.47 -15.15 7.93
C ASP A 35 -19.85 -15.88 9.25
N MET A 36 -19.12 -15.66 10.35
CA MET A 36 -19.48 -16.22 11.65
C MET A 36 -20.46 -15.31 12.42
N PRO A 37 -21.59 -15.86 12.94
CA PRO A 37 -22.72 -15.08 13.47
C PRO A 37 -22.44 -14.25 14.75
N TYR A 38 -21.21 -14.24 15.26
CA TYR A 38 -20.83 -13.55 16.51
C TYR A 38 -19.52 -12.75 16.40
N GLU A 39 -18.88 -12.68 15.23
CA GLU A 39 -17.60 -11.99 15.08
C GLU A 39 -17.79 -10.60 14.48
N GLU A 40 -17.24 -9.59 15.14
CA GLU A 40 -17.19 -8.23 14.62
C GLU A 40 -16.03 -8.08 13.62
N PRO A 41 -16.23 -7.37 12.49
CA PRO A 41 -15.17 -7.14 11.52
C PRO A 41 -14.03 -6.35 12.16
N MET A 42 -12.80 -6.81 11.93
CA MET A 42 -11.60 -6.10 12.35
C MET A 42 -11.48 -4.78 11.58
N THR A 43 -11.22 -3.69 12.27
CA THR A 43 -11.04 -2.36 11.66
C THR A 43 -9.57 -2.02 11.57
N VAL A 44 -9.15 -1.43 10.45
CA VAL A 44 -7.74 -1.04 10.25
C VAL A 44 -7.39 0.17 11.13
N THR A 45 -8.39 1.00 11.45
CA THR A 45 -8.18 2.21 12.26
C THR A 45 -9.34 2.49 13.22
N SER A 46 -9.00 2.84 14.46
CA SER A 46 -9.98 3.18 15.50
C SER A 46 -10.62 4.57 15.32
N SER A 47 -10.05 5.44 14.46
CA SER A 47 -10.59 6.78 14.19
C SER A 47 -10.47 7.16 12.70
N SER A 48 -11.58 7.59 12.11
CA SER A 48 -11.68 7.79 10.67
C SER A 48 -10.80 8.92 10.08
N PRO A 49 -10.67 10.11 10.70
CA PRO A 49 -9.90 11.21 10.08
C PRO A 49 -8.39 10.94 10.05
N THR A 50 -7.87 10.25 11.05
CA THR A 50 -6.44 9.95 11.17
C THR A 50 -6.01 8.92 10.14
N ALA A 51 -6.88 7.96 9.81
CA ALA A 51 -6.68 6.95 8.78
C ALA A 51 -6.52 7.56 7.37
N PHE A 52 -7.40 8.49 7.01
CA PHE A 52 -7.31 9.19 5.72
C PHE A 52 -6.02 10.01 5.61
N LEU A 53 -5.71 10.80 6.63
CA LEU A 53 -4.47 11.59 6.66
C LEU A 53 -3.23 10.70 6.57
N PHE A 54 -3.26 9.54 7.23
CA PHE A 54 -2.18 8.56 7.15
C PHE A 54 -2.03 7.98 5.74
N LEU A 55 -3.12 7.53 5.10
CA LEU A 55 -3.11 6.99 3.74
C LEU A 55 -2.62 8.01 2.71
N PHE A 56 -3.15 9.23 2.75
CA PHE A 56 -2.72 10.31 1.85
C PHE A 56 -1.28 10.75 2.14
N GLY A 57 -0.90 10.86 3.41
CA GLY A 57 0.46 11.21 3.81
C GLY A 57 1.48 10.18 3.34
N LEU A 58 1.23 8.89 3.63
CA LEU A 58 2.09 7.79 3.21
C LEU A 58 2.19 7.72 1.68
N GLY A 59 1.06 7.78 0.99
CA GLY A 59 1.02 7.78 -0.47
C GLY A 59 1.74 8.99 -1.09
N GLY A 60 1.62 10.18 -0.49
CA GLY A 60 2.33 11.38 -0.90
C GLY A 60 3.85 11.26 -0.72
N VAL A 61 4.30 10.72 0.41
CA VAL A 61 5.73 10.47 0.65
C VAL A 61 6.26 9.43 -0.35
N CYS A 62 5.53 8.34 -0.58
CA CYS A 62 5.87 7.34 -1.59
C CYS A 62 5.97 7.95 -3.00
N PHE A 63 5.01 8.80 -3.38
CA PHE A 63 5.03 9.52 -4.66
C PHE A 63 6.29 10.36 -4.83
N LEU A 64 6.62 11.19 -3.82
CA LEU A 64 7.81 12.03 -3.84
C LEU A 64 9.09 11.18 -3.88
N TYR A 65 9.12 10.09 -3.12
CA TYR A 65 10.25 9.16 -3.10
C TYR A 65 10.50 8.53 -4.47
N ILE A 66 9.46 7.96 -5.10
CA ILE A 66 9.54 7.38 -6.44
C ILE A 66 9.95 8.46 -7.44
N ARG A 67 9.32 9.65 -7.40
CA ARG A 67 9.55 10.74 -8.35
C ARG A 67 10.95 11.36 -8.26
N TYR A 68 11.56 11.47 -7.08
CA TYR A 68 12.81 12.23 -6.93
C TYR A 68 14.00 11.41 -6.41
N PHE A 69 13.79 10.44 -5.52
CA PHE A 69 14.88 9.82 -4.75
C PHE A 69 15.30 8.45 -5.25
N LEU A 70 14.36 7.66 -5.80
CA LEU A 70 14.56 6.29 -6.27
C LEU A 70 15.72 6.13 -7.28
N GLY A 71 16.19 7.23 -7.88
CA GLY A 71 17.13 7.25 -9.00
C GLY A 71 18.61 7.48 -8.75
N ARG A 72 19.05 7.72 -7.51
CA ARG A 72 20.40 8.27 -7.26
C ARG A 72 21.49 7.23 -6.92
N SER A 73 21.20 5.92 -6.98
CA SER A 73 22.11 4.87 -6.50
C SER A 73 22.39 3.76 -7.52
N GLY A 74 23.52 3.06 -7.40
CA GLY A 74 23.90 1.95 -8.28
C GLY A 74 22.91 0.78 -8.33
N TYR A 75 22.07 0.61 -7.29
CA TYR A 75 21.02 -0.41 -7.21
C TYR A 75 19.64 0.11 -7.65
N ARG A 76 19.58 1.19 -8.43
CA ARG A 76 18.34 1.87 -8.83
C ARG A 76 17.31 0.94 -9.50
N ARG A 77 17.73 0.10 -10.44
CA ARG A 77 16.80 -0.82 -11.15
C ARG A 77 16.13 -1.80 -10.18
N LEU A 78 16.92 -2.40 -9.30
CA LEU A 78 16.42 -3.32 -8.28
C LEU A 78 15.44 -2.60 -7.33
N LYS A 79 15.74 -1.37 -6.92
CA LYS A 79 14.82 -0.56 -6.11
C LYS A 79 13.50 -0.29 -6.83
N ILE A 80 13.53 0.11 -8.10
CA ILE A 80 12.30 0.35 -8.88
C ILE A 80 11.44 -0.92 -8.95
N VAL A 81 12.06 -2.08 -9.19
CA VAL A 81 11.35 -3.37 -9.25
C VAL A 81 10.76 -3.75 -7.88
N LEU A 82 11.52 -3.58 -6.79
CA LEU A 82 11.01 -3.86 -5.44
C LEU A 82 9.82 -2.97 -5.08
N TRP A 83 9.90 -1.67 -5.34
CA TRP A 83 8.80 -0.75 -5.08
C TRP A 83 7.59 -1.03 -5.97
N GLY A 84 7.82 -1.25 -7.27
CA GLY A 84 6.75 -1.56 -8.22
C GLY A 84 6.03 -2.87 -7.88
N SER A 85 6.77 -3.93 -7.54
CA SER A 85 6.18 -5.22 -7.14
C SER A 85 5.39 -5.11 -5.84
N LEU A 86 5.93 -4.44 -4.82
CA LEU A 86 5.25 -4.20 -3.55
C LEU A 86 3.90 -3.47 -3.73
N LEU A 87 3.89 -2.40 -4.53
CA LEU A 87 2.68 -1.63 -4.79
C LEU A 87 1.69 -2.39 -5.70
N ALA A 88 2.20 -3.17 -6.66
CA ALA A 88 1.37 -4.02 -7.50
C ALA A 88 0.67 -5.10 -6.66
N PHE A 89 1.42 -5.80 -5.79
CA PHE A 89 0.83 -6.79 -4.90
C PHE A 89 -0.23 -6.20 -3.99
N ASN A 90 0.00 -5.00 -3.45
CA ASN A 90 -1.02 -4.34 -2.66
C ASN A 90 -2.26 -4.00 -3.49
N THR A 91 -2.08 -3.49 -4.72
CA THR A 91 -3.19 -3.20 -5.63
C THR A 91 -4.03 -4.44 -5.94
N PHE A 92 -3.39 -5.57 -6.20
CA PHE A 92 -4.09 -6.83 -6.44
C PHE A 92 -4.75 -7.39 -5.19
N GLY A 93 -4.08 -7.35 -4.03
CA GLY A 93 -4.62 -7.85 -2.77
C GLY A 93 -5.82 -7.04 -2.29
N SER A 94 -5.72 -5.71 -2.32
CA SER A 94 -6.82 -4.82 -1.94
C SER A 94 -7.96 -4.84 -2.96
N GLY A 95 -7.64 -4.92 -4.26
CA GLY A 95 -8.64 -5.06 -5.32
C GLY A 95 -9.40 -6.38 -5.26
N PHE A 96 -8.70 -7.49 -5.00
CA PHE A 96 -9.33 -8.80 -4.77
C PHE A 96 -10.21 -8.75 -3.51
N SER A 97 -9.71 -8.13 -2.44
CA SER A 97 -10.49 -7.98 -1.22
C SER A 97 -11.79 -7.21 -1.49
N LEU A 98 -11.75 -6.12 -2.26
CA LEU A 98 -12.94 -5.36 -2.68
C LEU A 98 -13.94 -6.21 -3.48
N LEU A 99 -13.44 -7.03 -4.40
CA LEU A 99 -14.29 -7.90 -5.23
C LEU A 99 -15.02 -8.94 -4.38
N MET A 100 -14.31 -9.61 -3.47
CA MET A 100 -14.90 -10.63 -2.59
C MET A 100 -15.82 -10.01 -1.53
N SER A 101 -15.53 -8.76 -1.14
CA SER A 101 -16.34 -7.94 -0.26
C SER A 101 -17.69 -7.53 -0.88
N TYR A 102 -17.83 -7.61 -2.20
CA TYR A 102 -19.02 -7.18 -2.92
C TYR A 102 -20.19 -8.15 -2.67
N GLY A 103 -21.02 -7.84 -1.68
CA GLY A 103 -22.15 -8.68 -1.23
C GLY A 103 -22.08 -9.05 0.26
N LEU A 104 -20.94 -8.83 0.92
CA LEU A 104 -20.79 -8.92 2.37
C LEU A 104 -21.16 -7.56 3.02
N MET A 105 -21.75 -7.58 4.21
CA MET A 105 -22.00 -6.36 5.00
C MET A 105 -20.70 -5.80 5.59
N LEU A 106 -19.83 -5.28 4.73
CA LEU A 106 -18.68 -4.53 5.17
C LEU A 106 -19.09 -3.12 5.58
N ASN A 107 -18.42 -2.61 6.62
CA ASN A 107 -18.54 -1.24 7.03
C ASN A 107 -18.14 -0.32 5.87
N ASP A 108 -19.05 0.55 5.40
CA ASP A 108 -18.85 1.45 4.26
C ASP A 108 -17.53 2.23 4.33
N ARG A 109 -17.08 2.57 5.54
CA ARG A 109 -15.84 3.30 5.78
C ARG A 109 -14.59 2.48 5.45
N GLU A 110 -14.57 1.20 5.82
CA GLU A 110 -13.46 0.29 5.53
C GLU A 110 -13.36 -0.01 4.04
N ALA A 111 -14.50 -0.11 3.36
CA ALA A 111 -14.54 -0.23 1.90
C ALA A 111 -13.94 1.01 1.21
N ILE A 112 -14.23 2.22 1.70
CA ILE A 112 -13.64 3.47 1.18
C ILE A 112 -12.11 3.47 1.36
N TYR A 113 -11.58 3.02 2.51
CA TYR A 113 -10.13 2.93 2.71
C TYR A 113 -9.48 1.93 1.76
N LEU A 114 -10.13 0.78 1.57
CA LEU A 114 -9.64 -0.25 0.67
C LEU A 114 -9.62 0.24 -0.78
N ILE A 115 -10.66 0.97 -1.21
CA ILE A 115 -10.69 1.65 -2.53
C ILE A 115 -9.55 2.66 -2.64
N LEU A 116 -9.38 3.52 -1.65
CA LEU A 116 -8.34 4.54 -1.66
C LEU A 116 -6.94 3.92 -1.72
N ALA A 117 -6.69 2.90 -0.91
CA ALA A 117 -5.42 2.16 -0.90
C ALA A 117 -5.15 1.49 -2.25
N THR A 118 -6.19 0.93 -2.88
CA THR A 118 -6.11 0.30 -4.21
C THR A 118 -5.74 1.34 -5.28
N ILE A 119 -6.46 2.46 -5.34
CA ILE A 119 -6.23 3.53 -6.33
C ILE A 119 -4.85 4.14 -6.14
N MET A 120 -4.47 4.49 -4.91
CA MET A 120 -3.16 5.06 -4.60
C MET A 120 -2.02 4.11 -5.00
N SER A 121 -2.17 2.83 -4.68
CA SER A 121 -1.15 1.83 -5.02
C SER A 121 -1.04 1.62 -6.53
N LEU A 122 -2.16 1.65 -7.25
CA LEU A 122 -2.19 1.55 -8.71
C LEU A 122 -1.47 2.73 -9.37
N VAL A 123 -1.78 3.96 -8.93
CA VAL A 123 -1.12 5.18 -9.43
C VAL A 123 0.39 5.13 -9.17
N LEU A 124 0.81 4.75 -7.97
CA LEU A 124 2.23 4.63 -7.62
C LEU A 124 2.93 3.50 -8.39
N THR A 125 2.22 2.41 -8.68
CA THR A 125 2.74 1.30 -9.51
C THR A 125 2.97 1.76 -10.94
N ILE A 126 2.01 2.46 -11.55
CA ILE A 126 2.16 3.05 -12.89
C ILE A 126 3.34 4.01 -12.90
N GLN A 127 3.47 4.85 -11.87
CA GLN A 127 4.60 5.78 -11.75
C GLN A 127 5.94 5.05 -11.66
N ALA A 128 6.03 3.97 -10.89
CA ALA A 128 7.23 3.14 -10.80
C ALA A 128 7.59 2.51 -12.15
N ILE A 129 6.58 2.04 -12.90
CA ILE A 129 6.74 1.46 -14.25
C ILE A 129 7.21 2.52 -15.26
N MET A 130 6.54 3.68 -15.32
CA MET A 130 6.97 4.79 -16.19
C MET A 130 8.42 5.18 -15.92
N LYS A 131 8.77 5.26 -14.64
CA LYS A 131 10.14 5.55 -14.22
C LYS A 131 11.13 4.40 -14.44
N TYR A 132 10.66 3.18 -14.67
CA TYR A 132 11.52 2.10 -15.14
C TYR A 132 11.87 2.29 -16.62
N TYR A 133 10.88 2.65 -17.44
CA TYR A 133 11.02 2.82 -18.89
C TYR A 133 11.75 4.10 -19.32
N GLU A 134 11.57 5.22 -18.62
CA GLU A 134 12.32 6.46 -18.87
C GLU A 134 13.85 6.27 -18.82
N TRP A 135 14.32 5.21 -18.18
CA TRP A 135 15.73 4.97 -17.88
C TRP A 135 16.24 3.64 -18.48
N LYS A 136 15.45 3.00 -19.36
CA LYS A 136 15.88 1.88 -20.19
C LYS A 136 16.49 2.40 -21.47
#